data_AF-Q2V8W2-F1
#
_entry.id   AF-Q2V8W2-F1
#
_cell.length_a   1.000
_cell.length_b   1.000
_cell.length_c   1.000
_cell.angle_alpha   90.00
_cell.angle_beta   90.00
_cell.angle_gamma   90.00
#
_symmetry.space_group_name_H-M   'P 1'
#
loop_
_entity.id
_entity.type
_entity.pdbx_description
1 polymer ?
#
loop_
_entity_poly.entity_id
_entity_poly.type
_entity_poly.pdbx_seq_one_letter_code
_entity_poly.pdbx_strand_id
1 'polypeptide(L)'
;LQTIIMVIGSFILMGFAFNEVGGYENLKDKYMNAIPSVVSENISSACYTPRADAFHIFRDPIKGDLPWPGLIFGLTIQAGWYWCTDQVIVQRCLSAKNLSHVKAGCILCG
;
A
#
# COMPACT_ATOMS: atom_id res chain seq x y z
N LEU A 1 -20.68 4.08 -7.24
CA LEU A 1 -20.60 3.10 -8.35
C LEU A 1 -19.16 2.71 -8.65
N GLN A 2 -18.28 3.63 -9.05
CA GLN A 2 -16.88 3.33 -9.39
C GLN A 2 -16.13 2.57 -8.27
N THR A 3 -16.22 3.01 -7.01
CA THR A 3 -15.58 2.31 -5.88
C THR A 3 -15.97 0.83 -5.77
N ILE A 4 -17.26 0.52 -5.97
CA ILE A 4 -17.77 -0.87 -5.90
C ILE A 4 -17.17 -1.71 -7.02
N ILE A 5 -17.15 -1.17 -8.26
CA ILE A 5 -16.58 -1.85 -9.42
C ILE A 5 -15.08 -2.12 -9.20
N MET A 6 -14.33 -1.13 -8.72
CA MET A 6 -12.90 -1.27 -8.44
C MET A 6 -12.62 -2.31 -7.35
N VAL A 7 -13.37 -2.29 -6.25
CA VAL A 7 -13.19 -3.22 -5.13
C VAL A 7 -13.49 -4.67 -5.56
N ILE A 8 -14.63 -4.89 -6.23
CA ILE A 8 -14.99 -6.23 -6.72
C ILE A 8 -13.96 -6.72 -7.74
N GLY A 9 -13.56 -5.87 -8.68
CA GLY A 9 -12.53 -6.20 -9.68
C GLY A 9 -11.20 -6.60 -9.04
N SER A 10 -10.75 -5.86 -8.02
CA SER A 10 -9.53 -6.17 -7.29
C SER A 10 -9.60 -7.53 -6.59
N PHE A 11 -10.73 -7.88 -5.96
CA PHE A 11 -10.88 -9.18 -5.31
C PHE A 11 -10.89 -10.36 -6.31
N ILE A 12 -11.55 -10.19 -7.46
CA ILE A 12 -11.55 -11.20 -8.52
C ILE A 12 -10.13 -11.42 -9.06
N LEU A 13 -9.41 -10.33 -9.37
CA LEU A 13 -8.03 -10.41 -9.85
C LEU A 13 -7.09 -11.00 -8.79
N MET A 14 -7.26 -10.64 -7.53
CA MET A 14 -6.51 -11.23 -6.42
C MET A 14 -6.73 -12.74 -6.35
N GLY A 15 -7.97 -13.21 -6.52
CA GLY A 15 -8.30 -14.64 -6.55
C GLY A 15 -7.60 -15.38 -7.70
N PHE A 16 -7.66 -14.84 -8.93
CA PHE A 16 -6.97 -15.43 -10.07
C PHE A 16 -5.44 -15.45 -9.89
N ALA A 17 -4.86 -14.36 -9.40
CA ALA A 17 -3.43 -14.27 -9.15
C ALA A 17 -2.97 -15.29 -8.10
N PHE A 18 -3.70 -15.44 -7.00
CA PHE A 18 -3.34 -16.45 -5.99
C PHE A 18 -3.51 -17.88 -6.51
N ASN A 19 -4.54 -18.14 -7.34
CA ASN A 19 -4.71 -19.45 -7.96
C ASN A 19 -3.55 -19.80 -8.89
N GLU A 20 -3.12 -18.86 -9.73
CA GLU A 20 -2.00 -19.05 -10.67
C GLU A 20 -0.65 -19.22 -9.95
N VAL A 21 -0.42 -18.45 -8.89
CA VAL A 21 0.81 -18.54 -8.11
C VAL A 21 0.87 -19.83 -7.29
N GLY A 22 -0.29 -20.38 -6.91
CA GLY A 22 -0.43 -21.59 -6.08
C GLY A 22 -0.62 -21.29 -4.59
N GLY A 23 -1.18 -20.12 -4.25
CA GLY A 23 -1.41 -19.67 -2.87
C GLY A 23 -0.30 -18.80 -2.29
N TYR A 24 -0.47 -18.40 -1.03
CA TYR A 24 0.39 -17.41 -0.36
C TYR A 24 1.81 -17.93 -0.05
N GLU A 25 1.97 -19.20 0.35
CA GLU A 25 3.30 -19.75 0.63
C GLU A 25 4.15 -19.83 -0.65
N ASN A 26 3.54 -20.29 -1.75
CA ASN A 26 4.19 -20.29 -3.07
C ASN A 26 4.48 -18.87 -3.56
N LEU A 27 3.66 -17.87 -3.21
CA LEU A 27 3.96 -16.47 -3.51
C LEU A 27 5.23 -16.01 -2.80
N LYS A 28 5.39 -16.31 -1.51
CA LYS A 28 6.58 -15.91 -0.75
C LYS A 28 7.85 -16.54 -1.31
N ASP A 29 7.80 -17.83 -1.64
CA ASP A 29 8.95 -18.54 -2.20
C ASP A 29 9.28 -18.05 -3.63
N LYS A 30 8.30 -17.99 -4.53
CA LYS A 30 8.52 -17.53 -5.91
C LYS A 30 8.94 -16.07 -5.98
N TYR A 31 8.45 -15.22 -5.08
CA TYR A 31 8.86 -13.80 -5.01
C TYR A 31 10.35 -13.65 -4.73
N MET A 32 10.90 -14.44 -3.79
CA MET A 32 12.33 -14.37 -3.46
C MET A 32 13.23 -14.89 -4.60
N ASN A 33 12.68 -15.71 -5.49
CA ASN A 33 13.38 -16.24 -6.66
C ASN A 33 13.13 -15.43 -7.95
N ALA A 34 12.35 -14.35 -7.89
CA ALA A 34 11.95 -13.56 -9.05
C ALA A 34 13.03 -12.55 -9.49
N ILE A 35 14.14 -13.06 -10.04
CA ILE A 35 15.23 -12.25 -10.61
C ILE A 35 15.07 -12.18 -12.14
N PRO A 36 15.04 -10.99 -12.76
CA PRO A 36 14.90 -10.87 -14.21
C PRO A 36 16.14 -11.39 -14.95
N SER A 37 15.92 -12.07 -16.08
CA SER A 37 16.99 -12.58 -16.95
C SER A 37 17.63 -11.51 -17.82
N VAL A 38 16.94 -10.39 -18.06
CA VAL A 38 17.44 -9.24 -18.83
C VAL A 38 17.62 -8.07 -17.88
N VAL A 39 18.88 -7.67 -17.66
CA VAL A 39 19.26 -6.55 -16.82
C VAL A 39 20.05 -5.56 -17.68
N SER A 40 19.71 -4.27 -17.59
CA SER A 40 20.51 -3.23 -18.26
C SER A 40 21.77 -2.91 -17.43
N GLU A 41 22.88 -2.67 -18.12
CA GLU A 41 24.21 -2.51 -17.50
C GLU A 41 24.29 -1.32 -16.51
N ASN A 42 23.36 -0.37 -16.58
CA ASN A 42 23.34 0.84 -15.76
C ASN A 42 22.43 0.76 -14.52
N ILE A 43 21.89 -0.42 -14.16
CA ILE A 43 21.01 -0.57 -13.00
C ILE A 43 21.70 -1.36 -11.88
N SER A 44 21.66 -0.82 -10.66
CA SER A 44 22.19 -1.47 -9.45
C SER A 44 21.47 -2.78 -9.16
N SER A 45 22.21 -3.80 -8.72
CA SER A 45 21.65 -5.10 -8.33
C SER A 45 20.56 -5.00 -7.27
N ALA A 46 20.66 -4.02 -6.37
CA ALA A 46 19.68 -3.76 -5.33
C ALA A 46 18.27 -3.41 -5.86
N CYS A 47 18.13 -2.98 -7.13
CA CYS A 47 16.85 -2.58 -7.69
C CYS A 47 16.02 -3.75 -8.24
N TYR A 48 16.66 -4.87 -8.59
CA TYR A 48 15.99 -6.02 -9.20
C TYR A 48 16.08 -7.31 -8.38
N THR A 49 16.95 -7.37 -7.37
CA THR A 49 17.00 -8.51 -6.44
C THR A 49 15.94 -8.36 -5.35
N PRO A 50 15.13 -9.40 -5.08
CA PRO A 50 14.20 -9.42 -3.95
C PRO A 50 14.91 -9.15 -2.63
N ARG A 51 14.30 -8.30 -1.80
CA ARG A 51 14.87 -7.90 -0.51
C ARG A 51 14.60 -8.96 0.56
N ALA A 52 15.58 -9.28 1.41
CA ALA A 52 15.41 -10.27 2.48
C ALA A 52 14.29 -9.91 3.48
N ASP A 53 14.07 -8.62 3.73
CA ASP A 53 13.02 -8.09 4.59
C ASP A 53 11.76 -7.62 3.83
N ALA A 54 11.54 -8.07 2.59
CA ALA A 54 10.37 -7.67 1.78
C ALA A 54 9.02 -7.92 2.46
N PHE A 55 8.92 -8.95 3.31
CA PHE A 55 7.71 -9.31 4.05
C PHE A 55 7.67 -8.77 5.49
N HIS A 56 8.53 -7.81 5.84
CA HIS A 56 8.52 -7.15 7.15
C HIS A 56 7.99 -5.72 7.01
N ILE A 57 6.98 -5.39 7.83
CA ILE A 57 6.37 -4.05 7.87
C ILE A 57 7.37 -3.02 8.43
N PHE A 58 8.05 -3.38 9.51
CA PHE A 58 9.07 -2.54 10.13
C PHE A 58 10.45 -2.93 9.62
N ARG A 59 11.02 -2.08 8.76
CA ARG A 59 12.37 -2.24 8.22
C ARG A 59 13.41 -1.59 9.13
N ASP A 60 14.68 -1.80 8.81
CA ASP A 60 15.80 -1.23 9.55
C ASP A 60 15.65 0.30 9.73
N PRO A 61 15.86 0.84 10.96
CA PRO A 61 15.64 2.25 11.27
C PRO A 61 16.53 3.23 10.52
N ILE A 62 17.67 2.80 9.95
CA ILE A 62 18.71 3.69 9.41
C ILE A 62 19.04 3.34 7.96
N LYS A 63 19.17 2.05 7.63
CA LYS A 63 19.58 1.57 6.30
C LYS A 63 18.40 1.12 5.44
N GLY A 64 17.20 1.04 6.00
CA GLY A 64 15.99 0.77 5.25
C GLY A 64 15.70 1.91 4.27
N ASP A 65 15.20 1.57 3.08
CA ASP A 65 14.60 2.51 2.14
C ASP A 65 13.34 3.18 2.72
N LEU A 66 12.57 2.42 3.52
CA LEU A 66 11.44 2.89 4.29
C LEU A 66 11.66 2.58 5.78
N PRO A 67 12.49 3.36 6.48
CA PRO A 67 12.86 3.09 7.85
C PRO A 67 11.64 3.24 8.78
N TRP A 68 11.51 2.34 9.77
CA TRP A 68 10.32 2.31 10.61
C TRP A 68 10.01 3.63 11.35
N PRO A 69 10.97 4.45 11.82
CA PRO A 69 10.64 5.72 12.46
C PRO A 69 10.01 6.70 11.46
N GLY A 70 10.48 6.72 10.21
CA GLY A 70 9.89 7.52 9.14
C GLY A 70 8.49 7.03 8.79
N LEU A 71 8.28 5.71 8.77
CA LEU A 71 6.97 5.09 8.57
C LEU A 71 5.98 5.53 9.66
N ILE A 72 6.39 5.53 10.93
CA ILE A 72 5.50 5.90 12.04
C ILE A 72 5.28 7.41 12.13
N PHE A 73 6.34 8.22 12.21
CA PHE A 73 6.20 9.64 12.47
C PHE A 73 5.98 10.46 11.20
N GLY A 74 6.75 10.16 10.15
CA GLY A 74 6.67 10.87 8.87
C GLY A 74 5.33 10.63 8.17
N LEU A 75 4.95 9.35 7.98
CA LEU A 75 3.68 9.06 7.30
C LEU A 75 2.46 9.47 8.12
N THR A 76 2.53 9.47 9.46
CA THR A 76 1.41 9.97 10.28
C THR A 76 1.19 11.47 10.08
N ILE A 77 2.27 12.28 10.05
CA ILE A 77 2.16 13.72 9.74
C ILE A 77 1.63 13.93 8.33
N GLN A 78 2.16 13.18 7.34
CA GLN A 78 1.72 13.25 5.95
C GLN A 78 0.23 12.87 5.81
N ALA A 79 -0.22 11.83 6.52
CA ALA A 79 -1.62 11.42 6.54
C ALA A 79 -2.49 12.51 7.17
N GLY A 80 -2.08 13.10 8.29
CA GLY A 80 -2.80 14.23 8.90
C GLY A 80 -2.98 15.40 7.92
N TRP A 81 -1.92 15.78 7.20
CA TRP A 81 -2.01 16.82 6.18
C TRP A 81 -2.95 16.41 5.03
N TYR A 82 -2.78 15.21 4.49
CA TYR A 82 -3.61 14.72 3.37
C TYR A 82 -5.09 14.68 3.72
N TRP A 83 -5.47 14.13 4.89
CA TRP A 83 -6.87 13.97 5.26
C TRP A 83 -7.52 15.26 5.78
N CYS A 84 -6.75 16.13 6.45
CA CYS A 84 -7.30 17.30 7.13
C CYS A 84 -7.09 18.63 6.39
N THR A 85 -6.18 18.68 5.40
CA THR A 85 -5.83 19.92 4.69
C THR A 85 -6.11 19.82 3.18
N ASP A 86 -6.24 18.62 2.61
CA ASP A 86 -6.64 18.49 1.21
C ASP A 86 -8.07 19.00 0.99
N GLN A 87 -8.17 19.99 0.10
CA GLN A 87 -9.42 20.69 -0.18
C GLN A 87 -10.54 19.74 -0.59
N VAL A 88 -10.25 18.75 -1.45
CA VAL A 88 -11.28 17.86 -2.01
C VAL A 88 -11.85 16.96 -0.92
N ILE A 89 -11.01 16.51 0.01
CA ILE A 89 -11.42 15.65 1.13
C ILE A 89 -12.21 16.46 2.16
N VAL A 90 -11.69 17.62 2.58
CA VAL A 90 -12.36 18.48 3.57
C VAL A 90 -13.73 18.92 3.07
N GLN A 91 -13.85 19.28 1.79
CA GLN A 91 -15.14 19.65 1.20
C GLN A 91 -16.16 18.52 1.23
N ARG A 92 -15.74 17.26 1.05
CA ARG A 92 -16.66 16.11 1.18
C ARG A 92 -17.20 15.98 2.59
N CYS A 93 -16.36 16.17 3.61
CA CYS A 93 -16.80 16.19 5.01
C CYS A 93 -17.77 17.35 5.28
N LEU A 94 -17.48 18.55 4.78
CA LEU A 94 -18.36 19.72 4.96
C LEU A 94 -19.70 19.59 4.23
N SER A 95 -19.76 18.82 3.14
CA SER A 95 -21.00 18.58 2.38
C SER A 95 -21.95 17.56 3.02
N ALA A 96 -21.55 16.91 4.12
CA ALA A 96 -22.36 15.93 4.80
C ALA A 96 -23.57 16.55 5.52
N LYS A 97 -24.64 15.75 5.66
CA LYS A 97 -25.93 16.21 6.22
C LYS A 97 -25.85 16.71 7.67
N ASN A 98 -24.99 16.12 8.49
CA ASN A 98 -24.74 16.53 9.88
C ASN A 98 -23.45 15.91 10.42
N LEU A 99 -23.04 16.32 11.62
CA LEU A 99 -21.80 15.86 12.26
C LEU A 99 -21.77 14.34 12.50
N SER A 100 -22.91 13.71 12.80
CA SER A 100 -22.97 12.26 13.00
C SER A 100 -22.65 11.50 11.71
N HIS A 101 -23.15 11.96 10.56
CA HIS A 101 -22.80 11.40 9.26
C HIS A 101 -21.32 11.60 8.92
N VAL A 102 -20.74 12.76 9.25
CA VAL A 102 -19.29 12.99 9.06
C VAL A 102 -18.48 11.99 9.88
N LYS A 103 -18.78 11.87 11.18
CA LYS A 103 -18.06 10.95 12.08
C LYS A 103 -18.18 9.49 11.62
N ALA A 104 -19.38 9.05 11.25
CA ALA A 104 -19.58 7.71 10.72
C ALA A 104 -18.83 7.49 9.39
N GLY A 105 -18.82 8.49 8.50
CA GLY A 105 -18.05 8.45 7.26
C GLY A 105 -16.54 8.36 7.49
N CYS A 106 -16.00 9.09 8.47
CA CYS A 106 -14.60 9.02 8.85
C CYS A 106 -14.21 7.63 9.38
N ILE A 107 -15.07 7.01 10.21
CA ILE A 107 -14.85 5.64 10.74
C ILE A 107 -14.96 4.58 9.63
N LEU A 108 -15.82 4.77 8.63
CA LEU A 108 -15.89 3.85 7.50
C LEU A 108 -14.64 3.93 6.60
N CYS A 109 -14.01 5.11 6.56
CA CYS A 109 -12.86 5.38 5.70
C CYS A 109 -11.52 4.91 6.29
N GLY A 110 -11.37 4.89 7.61
CA GLY A 110 -10.13 4.54 8.33
C GLY A 110 -10.35 3.45 9.36
#